data_AF-A0A2S2P2P9-F1
#
_entry.id   AF-A0A2S2P2P9-F1
#
_cell.length_a   1.000
_cell.length_b   1.000
_cell.length_c   1.000
_cell.angle_alpha   90.00
_cell.angle_beta   90.00
_cell.angle_gamma   90.00
#
_symmetry.space_group_name_H-M   'P 1'
#
loop_
_entity.id
_entity.type
_entity.pdbx_description
1 polymer ?
#
loop_
_entity_poly.entity_id
_entity_poly.type
_entity_poly.pdbx_seq_one_letter_code
_entity_poly.pdbx_strand_id
1 'polypeptide(L)'
;IIKMSASEMLCFTKNLALIIGELVPLHSKYWCLYVTLKQIIDILLGKCLKVEDIKLCKVLIKEHHELYIELFNTHLKPKFHHMIHYPFIMEQCGPLSLLWSMRFESKHKQLKETAKSITSRKNSPYTLALKHQLSLAYRVLSSNNNIIDMQLGHQITLSETTRLEYSKVEFLCSPFEFLEDAIFVSWINFKGTTYNSNNMSVLVSLSDNPNILPIFGLIISIFI
;
A
#
# COMPACT_ATOMS: atom_id res chain seq x y z
N ILE A 1 -0.06 0.15 31.67
CA ILE A 1 0.14 0.46 30.23
C ILE A 1 0.46 -0.84 29.51
N ILE A 2 -0.35 -1.24 28.53
CA ILE A 2 -0.08 -2.42 27.71
C ILE A 2 1.01 -2.06 26.71
N LYS A 3 2.12 -2.80 26.68
CA LYS A 3 3.22 -2.60 25.71
C LYS A 3 2.95 -3.46 24.48
N MET A 4 2.72 -2.82 23.33
CA MET A 4 2.50 -3.48 22.04
C MET A 4 3.30 -2.74 20.95
N SER A 5 3.82 -3.48 19.98
CA SER A 5 4.32 -2.95 18.71
C SER A 5 3.19 -2.34 17.88
N ALA A 6 3.53 -1.55 16.86
CA ALA A 6 2.54 -0.94 15.97
C ALA A 6 1.63 -1.97 15.28
N SER A 7 2.20 -3.10 14.83
CA SER A 7 1.44 -4.19 14.22
C SER A 7 0.51 -4.90 15.21
N GLU A 8 0.97 -5.10 16.45
CA GLU A 8 0.16 -5.70 17.52
C GLU A 8 -0.98 -4.76 17.92
N MET A 9 -0.72 -3.46 18.06
CA MET A 9 -1.74 -2.45 18.35
C MET A 9 -2.78 -2.34 17.24
N LEU A 10 -2.36 -2.40 15.97
CA LEU A 10 -3.28 -2.42 14.83
C LEU A 10 -4.16 -3.66 14.86
N CYS A 11 -3.56 -4.84 15.06
CA CYS A 11 -4.28 -6.11 15.17
C CYS A 11 -5.30 -6.08 16.31
N PHE A 12 -4.87 -5.61 17.48
CA PHE A 12 -5.73 -5.45 18.65
C PHE A 12 -6.90 -4.51 18.35
N THR A 13 -6.64 -3.33 17.79
CA THR A 13 -7.68 -2.33 17.51
C THR A 13 -8.74 -2.85 16.54
N LYS A 14 -8.34 -3.61 15.51
CA LYS A 14 -9.28 -4.20 14.53
C LYS A 14 -10.17 -5.27 15.15
N ASN A 15 -9.59 -6.08 16.05
CA ASN A 15 -10.24 -7.26 16.61
C ASN A 15 -10.87 -7.03 18.00
N LEU A 16 -10.65 -5.87 18.64
CA LEU A 16 -11.15 -5.60 19.98
C LEU A 16 -12.67 -5.76 20.09
N ALA A 17 -13.43 -5.33 19.07
CA ALA A 17 -14.87 -5.57 18.96
C ALA A 17 -15.25 -7.06 19.08
N LEU A 18 -14.44 -7.97 18.55
CA LEU A 18 -14.68 -9.41 18.62
C LEU A 18 -14.29 -10.00 19.97
N ILE A 19 -13.32 -9.41 20.67
CA ILE A 19 -12.80 -9.94 21.94
C ILE A 19 -13.72 -9.57 23.10
N ILE A 20 -14.21 -8.33 23.15
CA ILE A 20 -14.98 -7.83 24.30
C ILE A 20 -16.36 -7.27 23.94
N GLY A 21 -16.78 -7.29 22.67
CA GLY A 21 -17.99 -6.60 22.21
C GLY A 21 -19.25 -6.96 22.98
N GLU A 22 -19.42 -8.24 23.35
CA GLU A 22 -20.56 -8.73 24.14
C GLU A 22 -20.54 -8.27 25.60
N LEU A 23 -19.36 -7.91 26.13
CA LEU A 23 -19.19 -7.46 27.51
C LEU A 23 -19.41 -5.95 27.65
N VAL A 24 -19.60 -5.23 26.55
CA VAL A 24 -19.73 -3.78 26.56
C VAL A 24 -21.17 -3.39 26.85
N PRO A 25 -21.42 -2.46 27.79
CA PRO A 25 -22.76 -1.95 28.05
C PRO A 25 -23.41 -1.33 26.81
N LEU A 26 -24.70 -1.60 26.64
CA LEU A 26 -25.53 -0.94 25.63
C LEU A 26 -25.45 0.58 25.81
N HIS A 27 -25.38 1.31 24.68
CA HIS A 27 -25.31 2.77 24.64
C HIS A 27 -24.07 3.41 25.29
N SER A 28 -22.99 2.66 25.48
CA SER A 28 -21.71 3.23 25.93
C SER A 28 -21.15 4.25 24.92
N LYS A 29 -21.08 5.52 25.31
CA LYS A 29 -20.43 6.58 24.51
C LYS A 29 -18.94 6.30 24.27
N TYR A 30 -18.25 5.70 25.24
CA TYR A 30 -16.85 5.29 25.08
C TYR A 30 -16.68 4.19 24.03
N TRP A 31 -17.67 3.29 23.92
CA TRP A 31 -17.67 2.30 22.86
C TRP A 31 -17.95 2.91 21.49
N CYS A 32 -18.90 3.86 21.42
CA CYS A 32 -19.15 4.64 20.22
C CYS A 32 -17.85 5.29 19.72
N LEU A 33 -17.08 5.92 20.61
CA LEU A 33 -15.79 6.50 20.29
C LEU A 33 -14.80 5.50 19.65
N TYR A 34 -14.72 4.28 20.21
CA TYR A 34 -13.90 3.19 19.64
C TYR A 34 -14.42 2.72 18.28
N VAL A 35 -15.73 2.54 18.12
CA VAL A 35 -16.35 2.11 16.87
C VAL A 35 -16.09 3.13 15.76
N THR A 36 -16.26 4.42 16.03
CA THR A 36 -15.95 5.49 15.07
C THR A 36 -14.47 5.48 14.71
N LEU A 37 -13.56 5.31 15.69
CA LEU A 37 -12.13 5.19 15.41
C LEU A 37 -11.82 3.98 14.52
N LYS A 38 -12.46 2.85 14.77
CA LYS A 38 -12.31 1.64 13.96
C LYS A 38 -12.76 1.88 12.51
N GLN A 39 -13.92 2.53 12.31
CA GLN A 39 -14.40 2.87 10.97
C GLN A 39 -13.42 3.78 10.22
N ILE A 40 -12.85 4.78 10.91
CA ILE A 40 -11.77 5.61 10.35
C ILE A 40 -10.60 4.73 9.94
N ILE A 41 -10.08 3.89 10.85
CA ILE A 41 -8.94 2.99 10.57
C ILE A 41 -9.24 2.09 9.37
N ASP A 42 -10.44 1.52 9.27
CA ASP A 42 -10.80 0.64 8.16
C ASP A 42 -10.74 1.37 6.80
N ILE A 43 -11.16 2.65 6.75
CA ILE A 43 -10.98 3.49 5.57
C ILE A 43 -9.50 3.78 5.31
N LEU A 44 -8.73 4.18 6.34
CA LEU A 44 -7.30 4.52 6.18
C LEU A 44 -6.45 3.33 5.70
N LEU A 45 -6.85 2.11 6.07
CA LEU A 45 -6.20 0.86 5.65
C LEU A 45 -6.62 0.39 4.24
N GLY A 46 -7.63 1.01 3.64
CA GLY A 46 -8.05 0.72 2.28
C GLY A 46 -6.90 0.91 1.29
N LYS A 47 -6.78 0.01 0.32
CA LYS A 47 -5.79 0.11 -0.79
C LYS A 47 -6.36 0.79 -2.03
N CYS A 48 -7.69 0.84 -2.12
CA CYS A 48 -8.43 1.51 -3.17
C CYS A 48 -9.53 2.31 -2.47
N LEU A 49 -9.61 3.59 -2.77
CA LEU A 49 -10.54 4.50 -2.12
C LEU A 49 -11.35 5.22 -3.18
N LYS A 50 -12.65 5.33 -2.91
CA LYS A 50 -13.55 6.18 -3.67
C LYS A 50 -13.58 7.58 -3.06
N VAL A 51 -14.05 8.54 -3.84
CA VAL A 51 -14.24 9.92 -3.36
C VAL A 51 -15.23 9.96 -2.19
N GLU A 52 -16.23 9.09 -2.21
CA GLU A 52 -17.20 8.94 -1.12
C GLU A 52 -16.55 8.47 0.18
N ASP A 53 -15.57 7.57 0.12
CA ASP A 53 -14.86 7.05 1.29
C ASP A 53 -14.06 8.18 1.98
N ILE A 54 -13.47 9.08 1.20
CA ILE A 54 -12.74 10.24 1.70
C ILE A 54 -13.69 11.22 2.40
N LYS A 55 -14.85 11.50 1.79
CA LYS A 55 -15.89 12.34 2.39
C LYS A 55 -16.40 11.75 3.70
N LEU A 56 -16.66 10.44 3.73
CA LEU A 56 -17.07 9.72 4.92
C LEU A 56 -15.99 9.80 6.02
N CYS A 57 -14.72 9.58 5.66
CA CYS A 57 -13.59 9.71 6.59
C CYS A 57 -13.57 11.08 7.27
N LYS A 58 -13.80 12.16 6.52
CA LYS A 58 -13.85 13.53 7.07
C LYS A 58 -14.97 13.72 8.10
N VAL A 59 -16.15 13.16 7.83
CA VAL A 59 -17.29 13.20 8.77
C VAL A 59 -16.97 12.40 10.04
N LEU A 60 -16.50 11.15 9.88
CA LEU A 60 -16.16 10.29 11.01
C LEU A 60 -15.06 10.88 11.89
N ILE A 61 -14.03 11.51 11.31
CA ILE A 61 -12.97 12.18 12.07
C ILE A 61 -13.55 13.32 12.91
N LYS A 62 -14.46 14.13 12.34
CA LYS A 62 -15.10 15.22 13.07
C LYS A 62 -15.91 14.67 14.25
N GLU A 63 -16.79 13.70 14.00
CA GLU A 63 -17.63 13.07 15.04
C GLU A 63 -16.78 12.42 16.14
N HIS A 64 -15.71 11.70 15.76
CA HIS A 64 -14.79 11.09 16.72
C HIS A 64 -14.12 12.13 17.62
N HIS A 65 -13.65 13.24 17.05
CA HIS A 65 -12.96 14.28 17.79
C HIS A 65 -13.90 15.06 18.72
N GLU A 66 -15.10 15.39 18.25
CA GLU A 66 -16.14 16.04 19.07
C GLU A 66 -16.49 15.17 20.28
N LEU A 67 -16.73 13.88 20.06
CA LEU A 67 -17.03 12.93 21.13
C LEU A 67 -15.83 12.71 22.07
N TYR A 68 -14.59 12.71 21.56
CA TYR A 68 -13.39 12.62 22.37
C TYR A 68 -13.28 13.82 23.34
N ILE A 69 -13.48 15.03 22.83
CA ILE A 69 -13.42 16.25 23.64
C ILE A 69 -14.53 16.24 24.69
N GLU A 70 -15.75 15.84 24.32
CA GLU A 70 -16.88 15.70 25.25
C GLU A 70 -16.58 14.70 26.38
N LEU A 71 -16.09 13.50 26.05
CA LEU A 71 -15.90 12.43 27.03
C LEU A 71 -14.71 12.62 27.97
N PHE A 72 -13.63 13.20 27.47
CA PHE A 72 -12.40 13.36 28.26
C PHE A 72 -12.21 14.78 28.79
N ASN A 73 -12.99 15.77 28.33
CA ASN A 73 -12.83 17.17 28.67
C ASN A 73 -11.37 17.66 28.51
N THR A 74 -10.73 17.25 27.42
CA THR A 74 -9.32 17.56 27.11
C THR A 74 -9.14 17.97 25.66
N HIS A 75 -8.03 18.65 25.37
CA HIS A 75 -7.63 18.97 24.02
C HIS A 75 -7.20 17.72 23.22
N LEU A 76 -7.30 17.82 21.90
CA LEU A 76 -6.86 16.79 20.99
C LEU A 76 -5.35 16.53 21.13
N LYS A 77 -4.98 15.26 21.22
CA LYS A 77 -3.58 14.85 21.16
C LYS A 77 -3.00 15.17 19.78
N PRO A 78 -1.67 15.38 19.65
CA PRO A 78 -1.03 15.66 18.36
C PRO A 78 -1.39 14.67 17.24
N LYS A 79 -1.55 13.38 17.57
CA LYS A 79 -1.99 12.36 16.61
C LYS A 79 -3.40 12.63 16.04
N PHE A 80 -4.33 13.06 16.89
CA PHE A 80 -5.68 13.41 16.46
C PHE A 80 -5.68 14.72 15.67
N HIS A 81 -4.85 15.69 16.05
CA HIS A 81 -4.66 16.90 15.26
C HIS A 81 -4.16 16.57 13.84
N HIS A 82 -3.12 15.73 13.70
CA HIS A 82 -2.62 15.30 12.39
C HIS A 82 -3.68 14.55 11.56
N MET A 83 -4.55 13.77 12.22
CA MET A 83 -5.61 13.01 11.54
C MET A 83 -6.61 13.93 10.81
N ILE A 84 -6.77 15.19 11.21
CA ILE A 84 -7.62 16.17 10.52
C ILE A 84 -7.17 16.39 9.07
N HIS A 85 -5.88 16.25 8.80
CA HIS A 85 -5.31 16.45 7.46
C HIS A 85 -5.39 15.20 6.58
N TYR A 86 -5.79 14.04 7.12
CA TYR A 86 -5.78 12.79 6.37
C TYR A 86 -6.69 12.80 5.14
N PRO A 87 -7.93 13.33 5.19
CA PRO A 87 -8.77 13.43 4.00
C PRO A 87 -8.11 14.23 2.88
N PHE A 88 -7.48 15.38 3.21
CA PHE A 88 -6.75 16.19 2.23
C PHE A 88 -5.57 15.42 1.62
N ILE A 89 -4.76 14.75 2.44
CA ILE A 89 -3.64 13.94 1.95
C ILE A 89 -4.16 12.79 1.06
N MET A 90 -5.31 12.19 1.39
CA MET A 90 -5.92 11.13 0.59
C MET A 90 -6.41 11.65 -0.78
N GLU A 91 -6.92 12.88 -0.86
CA GLU A 91 -7.30 13.50 -2.14
C GLU A 91 -6.08 13.76 -3.04
N GLN A 92 -4.95 14.17 -2.45
CA GLN A 92 -3.75 14.54 -3.20
C GLN A 92 -2.85 13.34 -3.55
N CYS A 93 -2.71 12.40 -2.62
CA CYS A 93 -1.73 11.31 -2.71
C CYS A 93 -2.38 9.93 -2.81
N GLY A 94 -3.70 9.82 -2.65
CA GLY A 94 -4.41 8.55 -2.65
C GLY A 94 -4.33 7.79 -1.31
N PRO A 95 -4.47 6.45 -1.32
CA PRO A 95 -4.59 5.66 -0.11
C PRO A 95 -3.38 5.72 0.83
N LEU A 96 -3.60 6.14 2.08
CA LEU A 96 -2.53 6.30 3.08
C LEU A 96 -1.83 4.99 3.43
N SER A 97 -2.53 3.86 3.30
CA SER A 97 -1.95 2.51 3.48
C SER A 97 -0.82 2.19 2.50
N LEU A 98 -0.67 2.96 1.42
CA LEU A 98 0.45 2.81 0.48
C LEU A 98 1.64 3.70 0.85
N LEU A 99 1.42 4.75 1.66
CA LEU A 99 2.42 5.74 2.05
C LEU A 99 3.07 5.46 3.41
N TRP A 100 2.50 4.55 4.21
CA TRP A 100 2.96 4.29 5.58
C TRP A 100 4.32 3.56 5.68
N SER A 101 4.99 3.72 6.82
CA SER A 101 6.34 3.19 7.06
C SER A 101 6.41 1.78 7.63
N MET A 102 5.28 1.12 7.90
CA MET A 102 5.23 -0.17 8.63
C MET A 102 6.12 -1.25 8.01
N ARG A 103 6.20 -1.33 6.67
CA ARG A 103 7.05 -2.31 5.97
C ARG A 103 8.54 -1.98 6.10
N PHE A 104 8.92 -0.70 6.02
CA PHE A 104 10.29 -0.26 6.22
C PHE A 104 10.76 -0.53 7.66
N GLU A 105 9.89 -0.25 8.64
CA GLU A 105 10.18 -0.55 10.05
C GLU A 105 10.32 -2.07 10.30
N SER A 106 9.45 -2.87 9.68
CA SER A 106 9.55 -4.33 9.73
C SER A 106 10.87 -4.83 9.15
N LYS A 107 11.35 -4.25 8.04
CA LYS A 107 12.63 -4.60 7.41
C LYS A 107 13.83 -4.39 8.36
N HIS A 108 13.77 -3.40 9.26
CA HIS A 108 14.81 -3.18 10.25
C HIS A 108 14.96 -4.34 11.26
N LYS A 109 13.95 -5.20 11.43
CA LYS A 109 14.02 -6.36 12.35
C LYS A 109 15.21 -7.27 12.02
N GLN A 110 15.40 -7.61 10.75
CA GLN A 110 16.49 -8.47 10.29
C GLN A 110 17.88 -7.92 10.63
N LEU A 111 18.05 -6.60 10.47
CA LEU A 111 19.29 -5.90 10.81
C LEU A 111 19.53 -5.91 12.33
N LYS A 112 18.49 -5.62 13.13
CA LYS A 112 18.56 -5.65 14.59
C LYS A 112 18.89 -7.03 15.14
N GLU A 113 18.28 -8.08 14.60
CA GLU A 113 18.56 -9.47 14.97
C GLU A 113 20.00 -9.85 14.65
N THR A 114 20.48 -9.49 13.46
CA THR A 114 21.87 -9.72 13.07
C THR A 114 22.84 -8.96 13.98
N ALA A 115 22.57 -7.69 14.28
CA ALA A 115 23.41 -6.89 15.15
C ALA A 115 23.51 -7.49 16.57
N LYS A 116 22.42 -8.10 17.06
CA LYS A 116 22.40 -8.81 18.34
C LYS A 116 23.19 -10.12 18.30
N SER A 117 23.15 -10.86 17.18
CA SER A 117 23.79 -12.17 17.06
C SER A 117 25.30 -12.10 16.83
N ILE A 118 25.80 -11.01 16.23
CA ILE A 118 27.25 -10.87 15.98
C ILE A 118 27.95 -10.64 17.34
N THR A 119 29.07 -11.30 17.57
CA THR A 119 29.91 -11.11 18.76
C THR A 119 30.96 -10.01 18.55
N SER A 120 31.53 -9.90 17.34
CA SER A 120 32.43 -8.83 16.95
C SER A 120 31.72 -7.47 16.85
N ARG A 121 32.37 -6.40 17.32
CA ARG A 121 31.91 -5.01 17.15
C ARG A 121 32.76 -4.22 16.16
N LYS A 122 33.76 -4.86 15.55
CA LYS A 122 34.62 -4.22 14.54
C LYS A 122 33.80 -3.95 13.29
N ASN A 123 33.55 -2.67 13.02
CA ASN A 123 32.78 -2.20 11.85
C ASN A 123 31.41 -2.91 11.68
N SER A 124 30.54 -2.76 12.68
CA SER A 124 29.18 -3.31 12.67
C SER A 124 28.36 -2.91 11.43
N PRO A 125 28.38 -1.65 10.95
CA PRO A 125 27.64 -1.26 9.74
C PRO A 125 28.06 -2.06 8.50
N TYR A 126 29.36 -2.25 8.29
CA TYR A 126 29.88 -3.05 7.17
C TYR A 126 29.39 -4.49 7.24
N THR A 127 29.46 -5.11 8.41
CA THR A 127 29.03 -6.51 8.59
C THR A 127 27.54 -6.68 8.32
N LEU A 128 26.71 -5.73 8.79
CA LEU A 128 25.27 -5.70 8.53
C LEU A 128 24.96 -5.54 7.04
N ALA A 129 25.65 -4.61 6.37
CA ALA A 129 25.49 -4.36 4.94
C ALA A 129 25.90 -5.59 4.12
N LEU A 130 27.04 -6.20 4.41
CA LEU A 130 27.54 -7.40 3.73
C LEU A 130 26.55 -8.56 3.86
N LYS A 131 26.09 -8.86 5.08
CA LYS A 131 25.10 -9.94 5.30
C LYS A 131 23.79 -9.65 4.56
N HIS A 132 23.34 -8.40 4.55
CA HIS A 132 22.13 -8.00 3.83
C HIS A 132 22.31 -8.19 2.31
N GLN A 133 23.44 -7.78 1.74
CA GLN A 133 23.76 -7.96 0.33
C GLN A 133 23.86 -9.43 -0.07
N LEU A 134 24.52 -10.28 0.73
CA LEU A 134 24.60 -11.71 0.50
C LEU A 134 23.22 -12.38 0.54
N SER A 135 22.38 -12.01 1.51
CA SER A 135 21.00 -12.50 1.60
C SER A 135 20.14 -12.08 0.40
N LEU A 136 20.34 -10.86 -0.11
CA LEU A 136 19.69 -10.38 -1.31
C LEU A 136 20.16 -11.15 -2.55
N ALA A 137 21.47 -11.31 -2.73
CA ALA A 137 22.06 -12.03 -3.86
C ALA A 137 21.56 -13.48 -3.91
N TYR A 138 21.54 -14.18 -2.77
CA TYR A 138 20.98 -15.52 -2.67
C TYR A 138 19.51 -15.57 -3.10
N ARG A 139 18.69 -14.62 -2.64
CA ARG A 139 17.26 -14.56 -3.02
C ARG A 139 17.08 -14.30 -4.51
N VAL A 140 17.88 -13.42 -5.11
CA VAL A 140 17.81 -13.13 -6.55
C VAL A 140 18.19 -14.36 -7.37
N LEU A 141 19.31 -15.02 -7.01
CA LEU A 141 19.78 -16.22 -7.71
C LEU A 141 18.82 -17.41 -7.56
N SER A 142 18.19 -17.57 -6.39
CA SER A 142 17.17 -18.61 -6.17
C SER A 142 15.81 -18.29 -6.79
N SER A 143 15.53 -17.02 -7.08
CA SER A 143 14.24 -16.57 -7.64
C SER A 143 14.04 -16.81 -9.13
N ASN A 144 15.01 -17.39 -9.84
CA ASN A 144 14.81 -17.83 -11.22
C ASN A 144 13.68 -18.88 -11.38
N ASN A 145 13.17 -19.44 -10.28
CA ASN A 145 12.02 -20.36 -10.24
C ASN A 145 10.74 -19.77 -9.60
N ASN A 146 10.71 -18.48 -9.29
CA ASN A 146 9.46 -17.86 -8.80
C ASN A 146 8.55 -17.64 -10.01
N ILE A 147 7.63 -18.59 -10.20
CA ILE A 147 6.39 -18.40 -10.96
C ILE A 147 5.89 -17.01 -10.59
N ILE A 148 5.91 -16.08 -11.54
CA ILE A 148 5.36 -14.76 -11.34
C ILE A 148 3.90 -15.01 -11.01
N ASP A 149 3.51 -14.73 -9.76
CA ASP A 149 2.14 -14.90 -9.28
C ASP A 149 1.29 -13.82 -9.94
N MET A 150 0.96 -14.07 -11.20
CA MET A 150 0.20 -13.21 -12.10
C MET A 150 -1.20 -13.77 -12.19
N GLN A 151 -2.17 -13.01 -11.72
CA GLN A 151 -3.57 -13.34 -11.95
C GLN A 151 -4.05 -12.56 -13.15
N LEU A 152 -4.70 -13.27 -14.07
CA LEU A 152 -5.15 -12.72 -15.35
C LEU A 152 -6.66 -12.56 -15.35
N GLY A 153 -7.12 -11.47 -15.94
CA GLY A 153 -8.52 -11.27 -16.30
C GLY A 153 -8.94 -12.13 -17.49
N HIS A 154 -10.14 -11.85 -18.00
CA HIS A 154 -10.63 -12.55 -19.19
C HIS A 154 -9.81 -12.16 -20.42
N GLN A 155 -9.60 -13.13 -21.31
CA GLN A 155 -8.93 -12.92 -22.59
C GLN A 155 -9.82 -12.06 -23.50
N ILE A 156 -9.20 -11.08 -24.15
CA ILE A 156 -9.83 -10.21 -25.13
C ILE A 156 -9.39 -10.69 -26.51
N THR A 157 -10.35 -11.01 -27.36
CA THR A 157 -10.09 -11.27 -28.78
C THR A 157 -10.02 -9.93 -29.51
N LEU A 158 -8.84 -9.58 -30.00
CA LEU A 158 -8.67 -8.40 -30.86
C LEU A 158 -8.98 -8.75 -32.32
N SER A 159 -9.47 -7.76 -33.06
CA SER A 159 -9.56 -7.84 -34.53
C SER A 159 -8.18 -7.84 -35.19
N GLU A 160 -8.06 -8.45 -36.36
CA GLU A 160 -6.78 -8.52 -37.11
C GLU A 160 -6.21 -7.12 -37.41
N THR A 161 -7.07 -6.14 -37.68
CA THR A 161 -6.68 -4.75 -37.94
C THR A 161 -6.02 -4.09 -36.73
N THR A 162 -6.61 -4.23 -35.54
CA THR A 162 -6.04 -3.72 -34.28
C THR A 162 -4.70 -4.38 -33.93
N ARG A 163 -4.52 -5.66 -34.31
CA ARG A 163 -3.27 -6.40 -34.08
C ARG A 163 -2.12 -5.84 -34.92
N LEU A 164 -2.40 -5.47 -36.17
CA LEU A 164 -1.46 -4.83 -37.09
C LEU A 164 -1.09 -3.39 -36.70
N GLU A 165 -1.93 -2.71 -35.92
CA GLU A 165 -1.59 -1.40 -35.35
C GLU A 165 -0.59 -1.55 -34.20
N TYR A 166 -0.79 -2.53 -33.31
CA TYR A 166 0.14 -2.79 -32.21
C TYR A 166 1.51 -3.30 -32.68
N SER A 167 1.58 -4.04 -33.79
CA SER A 167 2.87 -4.50 -34.34
C SER A 167 3.77 -3.36 -34.85
N LYS A 168 3.22 -2.15 -35.03
CA LYS A 168 3.97 -0.96 -35.47
C LYS A 168 4.41 -0.08 -34.30
N VAL A 169 4.09 -0.44 -33.07
CA VAL A 169 4.44 0.34 -31.88
C VAL A 169 5.89 0.04 -31.47
N GLU A 170 6.70 1.08 -31.31
CA GLU A 170 8.03 0.95 -30.74
C GLU A 170 7.95 0.75 -29.22
N PHE A 171 8.61 -0.29 -28.71
CA PHE A 171 8.64 -0.59 -27.28
C PHE A 171 9.70 0.25 -26.57
N LEU A 172 9.29 0.90 -25.47
CA LEU A 172 10.17 1.75 -24.65
C LEU A 172 11.21 0.96 -23.83
N CYS A 173 10.96 -0.31 -23.54
CA CYS A 173 11.80 -1.14 -22.70
C CYS A 173 12.11 -2.45 -23.43
N SER A 174 13.35 -2.56 -23.92
CA SER A 174 13.90 -3.67 -24.73
C SER A 174 13.31 -3.82 -26.14
N PRO A 175 14.09 -4.32 -27.12
CA PRO A 175 13.56 -4.72 -28.42
C PRO A 175 12.66 -5.94 -28.20
N PHE A 176 11.37 -5.68 -28.01
CA PHE A 176 10.35 -6.73 -28.01
C PHE A 176 9.82 -6.85 -29.43
N GLU A 177 9.93 -8.03 -30.04
CA GLU A 177 9.21 -8.35 -31.27
C GLU A 177 7.82 -8.84 -30.88
N PHE A 178 6.79 -8.20 -31.43
CA PHE A 178 5.41 -8.60 -31.17
C PHE A 178 5.17 -10.01 -31.74
N LEU A 179 5.17 -11.02 -30.86
CA LEU A 179 4.92 -12.41 -31.22
C LEU A 179 3.44 -12.60 -31.61
N GLU A 180 3.17 -13.38 -32.67
CA GLU A 180 1.81 -13.72 -33.13
C GLU A 180 0.96 -14.50 -32.12
N ASP A 181 1.54 -14.86 -30.96
CA ASP A 181 0.86 -15.58 -29.87
C ASP A 181 0.48 -14.68 -28.68
N ALA A 182 0.67 -13.35 -28.77
CA ALA A 182 0.36 -12.43 -27.67
C ALA A 182 -1.12 -12.50 -27.26
N ILE A 183 -1.37 -12.75 -25.96
CA ILE A 183 -2.72 -12.88 -25.38
C ILE A 183 -3.11 -11.56 -24.73
N PHE A 184 -4.18 -10.94 -25.21
CA PHE A 184 -4.73 -9.72 -24.63
C PHE A 184 -5.65 -10.05 -23.45
N VAL A 185 -5.55 -9.28 -22.38
CA VAL A 185 -6.33 -9.49 -21.15
C VAL A 185 -6.96 -8.18 -20.66
N SER A 186 -8.13 -8.28 -20.03
CA SER A 186 -8.85 -7.11 -19.50
C SER A 186 -8.14 -6.43 -18.32
N TRP A 187 -7.47 -7.23 -17.50
CA TRP A 187 -6.72 -6.76 -16.34
C TRP A 187 -5.65 -7.79 -15.95
N ILE A 188 -4.63 -7.33 -15.25
CA ILE A 188 -3.55 -8.16 -14.71
C ILE A 188 -3.30 -7.76 -13.26
N ASN A 189 -3.25 -8.73 -12.34
CA ASN A 189 -2.77 -8.51 -10.98
C ASN A 189 -1.31 -8.91 -10.90
N PHE A 190 -0.44 -7.92 -10.73
CA PHE A 190 0.98 -8.14 -10.57
C PHE A 190 1.41 -7.68 -9.18
N LYS A 191 1.92 -8.63 -8.38
CA LYS A 191 2.42 -8.39 -7.01
C LYS A 191 1.42 -7.67 -6.09
N GLY A 192 0.13 -7.93 -6.28
CA GLY A 192 -0.95 -7.37 -5.47
C GLY A 192 -1.46 -6.00 -5.93
N THR A 193 -0.99 -5.50 -7.08
CA THR A 193 -1.56 -4.34 -7.78
C THR A 193 -2.26 -4.80 -9.05
N THR A 194 -3.55 -4.49 -9.14
CA THR A 194 -4.37 -4.75 -10.32
C THR A 194 -4.26 -3.61 -11.32
N TYR A 195 -3.83 -3.92 -12.54
CA TYR A 195 -3.76 -3.01 -13.67
C TYR A 195 -4.90 -3.31 -14.64
N ASN A 196 -5.56 -2.28 -15.15
CA ASN A 196 -6.63 -2.41 -16.15
C ASN A 196 -6.54 -1.29 -17.19
N SER A 197 -7.29 -1.42 -18.28
CA SER A 197 -7.38 -0.40 -19.33
C SER A 197 -8.42 0.70 -19.04
N ASN A 198 -9.00 0.73 -17.84
CA ASN A 198 -10.07 1.67 -17.48
C ASN A 198 -9.52 2.93 -16.80
N ASN A 199 -9.01 3.88 -17.60
CA ASN A 199 -8.47 5.15 -17.13
C ASN A 199 -7.35 5.02 -16.08
N MET A 200 -6.57 3.95 -16.16
CA MET A 200 -5.41 3.77 -15.29
C MET A 200 -4.17 4.38 -15.95
N SER A 201 -3.43 5.19 -15.19
CA SER A 201 -2.18 5.80 -15.64
C SER A 201 -0.99 5.13 -14.98
N VAL A 202 0.07 4.89 -15.75
CA VAL A 202 1.35 4.34 -15.28
C VAL A 202 2.43 5.37 -15.52
N LEU A 203 3.39 5.41 -14.61
CA LEU A 203 4.58 6.24 -14.74
C LEU A 203 5.51 5.62 -15.81
N VAL A 204 5.73 6.35 -16.90
CA VAL A 204 6.50 5.88 -18.06
C VAL A 204 7.96 6.31 -17.94
N SER A 205 8.21 7.55 -17.51
CA SER A 205 9.57 8.03 -17.29
C SER A 205 9.66 8.96 -16.09
N LEU A 206 10.66 8.70 -15.26
CA LEU A 206 11.16 9.61 -14.23
C LEU A 206 12.47 10.20 -14.75
N SER A 207 12.51 11.52 -14.88
CA SER A 207 13.76 12.25 -15.10
C SER A 207 14.38 12.62 -13.76
N ASP A 208 15.70 12.48 -13.64
CA ASP A 208 16.45 12.91 -12.44
C ASP A 208 16.54 14.43 -12.29
N ASN A 209 16.13 15.19 -13.31
CA ASN A 209 16.16 16.64 -13.31
C ASN A 209 14.93 17.20 -12.58
N PRO A 210 15.08 17.95 -11.47
CA PRO A 210 13.96 18.39 -10.62
C PRO A 210 12.95 19.32 -11.31
N ASN A 211 13.32 19.89 -12.47
CA ASN A 211 12.45 20.78 -13.23
C ASN A 211 11.56 20.04 -14.24
N ILE A 212 11.78 18.75 -14.47
CA ILE A 212 11.02 17.96 -15.42
C ILE A 212 9.99 17.15 -14.64
N LEU A 213 8.72 17.31 -15.01
CA LEU A 213 7.61 16.60 -14.39
C LEU A 213 7.63 15.12 -14.82
N PRO A 214 7.22 14.19 -13.93
CA PRO A 214 7.07 12.78 -14.29
C PRO A 214 6.07 12.62 -15.44
N ILE A 215 6.41 11.74 -16.40
CA ILE A 215 5.55 11.45 -17.56
C ILE A 215 4.70 10.24 -17.24
N PHE A 216 3.38 10.42 -17.33
CA PHE A 216 2.40 9.35 -17.16
C PHE A 216 1.81 8.96 -18.51
N GLY A 217 1.62 7.66 -18.73
CA GLY A 217 0.94 7.08 -19.88
C GLY A 217 -0.32 6.36 -19.44
N LEU A 218 -1.38 6.46 -20.24
CA LEU A 218 -2.60 5.68 -20.02
C LEU A 218 -2.40 4.24 -20.50
N ILE A 219 -2.91 3.28 -19.73
CA ILE A 219 -2.96 1.88 -20.16
C ILE A 219 -4.09 1.75 -21.20
N ILE A 220 -3.70 1.53 -22.45
CA ILE A 220 -4.65 1.29 -23.55
C ILE A 220 -4.99 -0.20 -23.63
N SER A 221 -3.98 -1.05 -23.56
CA SER A 221 -4.10 -2.50 -23.73
C SER A 221 -3.06 -3.24 -22.89
N ILE A 222 -3.41 -4.44 -22.43
CA ILE A 222 -2.52 -5.31 -21.67
C ILE A 222 -2.41 -6.63 -22.43
N PHE A 223 -1.18 -7.05 -22.69
CA PHE A 223 -0.87 -8.31 -23.37
C PHE A 223 0.24 -9.05 -22.63
N ILE A 224 0.28 -10.37 -22.80
CA ILE A 224 1.27 -11.30 -22.24
C ILE A 224 1.81 -12.16 -23.38
#